data_AF-A0A2A2I449-F1
#
_entry.id   AF-A0A2A2I449-F1
#
_cell.length_a   1.000
_cell.length_b   1.000
_cell.length_c   1.000
_cell.angle_alpha   90.00
_cell.angle_beta   90.00
_cell.angle_gamma   90.00
#
_symmetry.space_group_name_H-M   'P 1'
#
loop_
_entity.id
_entity.type
_entity.pdbx_description
1 polymer ?
#
loop_
_entity_poly.entity_id
_entity_poly.type
_entity_poly.pdbx_seq_one_letter_code
_entity_poly.pdbx_strand_id
1 'polypeptide(L)'
;MVTLVLLSQIQGLFQRFLNTLSHNIKLENNQQVSVGASIGIALFPNHSTDINPLIDMADRAMYHIKHSGKNGYFVHILRNNA
;
A
#
# COMPACT_ATOMS: atom_id res chain seq x y z
N MET A 1 -22.66 -6.76 -0.56
CA MET A 1 -22.58 -5.59 0.34
C MET A 1 -21.37 -5.64 1.28
N VAL A 2 -21.09 -6.73 2.01
CA VAL A 2 -19.95 -6.82 2.96
C VAL A 2 -18.57 -6.60 2.33
N THR A 3 -18.27 -7.24 1.19
CA THR A 3 -16.99 -7.09 0.48
C THR A 3 -16.74 -5.66 0.01
N LEU A 4 -17.78 -4.95 -0.42
CA LEU A 4 -17.68 -3.57 -0.92
C LEU A 4 -17.32 -2.58 0.20
N VAL A 5 -17.90 -2.78 1.40
CA VAL A 5 -17.60 -1.97 2.58
C VAL A 5 -16.16 -2.17 3.03
N LEU A 6 -15.69 -3.41 3.07
CA LEU A 6 -14.31 -3.74 3.44
C LEU A 6 -13.29 -3.07 2.51
N LEU A 7 -13.54 -3.10 1.19
CA LEU A 7 -12.70 -2.40 0.21
C LEU A 7 -12.68 -0.89 0.47
N SER A 8 -13.83 -0.26 0.72
CA SER A 8 -13.91 1.18 0.99
C SER A 8 -13.14 1.59 2.26
N GLN A 9 -13.17 0.77 3.31
CA GLN A 9 -12.43 1.00 4.55
C GLN A 9 -10.92 0.91 4.34
N ILE A 10 -10.47 -0.12 3.60
CA ILE A 10 -9.07 -0.31 3.24
C ILE A 10 -8.56 0.89 2.42
N GLN A 11 -9.32 1.33 1.42
CA GLN A 11 -8.99 2.50 0.62
C GLN A 11 -8.88 3.77 1.47
N GLY A 12 -9.88 4.01 2.34
CA GLY A 12 -9.87 5.16 3.24
C GLY A 12 -8.69 5.15 4.20
N LEU A 13 -8.31 3.99 4.73
CA LEU A 13 -7.15 3.85 5.61
C LEU A 13 -5.84 4.18 4.88
N PHE A 14 -5.61 3.61 3.71
CA PHE A 14 -4.37 3.84 2.96
C PHE A 14 -4.27 5.25 2.41
N GLN A 15 -5.39 5.87 2.01
CA GLN A 15 -5.42 7.27 1.63
C GLN A 15 -5.02 8.17 2.81
N ARG A 16 -5.49 7.87 4.02
CA ARG A 16 -5.07 8.61 5.23
C ARG A 16 -3.57 8.46 5.49
N PHE A 17 -3.00 7.26 5.34
CA PHE A 17 -1.55 7.07 5.46
C PHE A 17 -0.76 7.90 4.44
N LEU A 18 -1.16 7.85 3.16
CA LEU A 18 -0.50 8.61 2.10
C LEU A 18 -0.57 10.11 2.36
N ASN A 19 -1.75 10.61 2.76
CA ASN A 19 -1.92 12.02 3.10
C ASN A 19 -1.02 12.42 4.28
N THR A 20 -1.01 11.64 5.36
CA THR A 20 -0.14 11.90 6.52
C THR A 20 1.33 11.93 6.14
N LEU A 21 1.80 10.93 5.38
CA LEU A 21 3.21 10.84 4.96
C LEU A 21 3.61 11.95 3.99
N SER A 22 2.67 12.48 3.20
CA SER A 22 2.95 13.56 2.24
C SER A 22 3.15 14.94 2.86
N HIS A 23 2.86 15.11 4.16
CA HIS A 23 3.08 16.38 4.85
C HIS A 23 4.57 16.75 4.89
N ASN A 24 4.86 18.03 4.70
CA ASN A 24 6.23 18.52 4.74
C ASN A 24 6.85 18.30 6.13
N ILE A 25 8.02 17.67 6.12
CA ILE A 25 8.84 17.46 7.31
C ILE A 25 9.79 18.65 7.40
N LYS A 26 9.76 19.35 8.54
CA LYS A 26 10.67 20.46 8.83
C LYS A 26 11.97 19.90 9.41
N LEU A 27 13.08 20.20 8.75
CA LEU A 27 14.43 19.86 9.21
C LEU A 27 15.01 20.95 10.12
N GLU A 28 16.07 20.64 10.86
CA GLU A 28 16.71 21.56 11.82
C GLU A 28 17.22 22.85 11.17
N ASN A 29 17.65 22.78 9.91
CA ASN A 29 18.12 23.92 9.13
C ASN A 29 16.98 24.73 8.46
N ASN A 30 15.73 24.58 8.94
CA ASN A 30 14.51 25.18 8.38
C ASN A 30 14.13 24.73 6.95
N GLN A 31 14.80 23.74 6.35
CA GLN A 31 14.33 23.17 5.08
C GLN A 31 13.02 22.40 5.29
N GLN A 32 12.14 22.47 4.30
CA GLN A 32 10.96 21.61 4.20
C GLN A 32 11.21 20.54 3.17
N VAL A 33 11.06 19.28 3.56
CA VAL A 33 11.15 18.14 2.64
C VAL A 33 9.81 17.44 2.56
N SER A 34 9.39 17.10 1.34
CA SER A 34 8.24 16.24 1.12
C SER A 34 8.72 14.82 0.88
N VAL A 35 8.07 13.86 1.52
CA VAL A 35 8.29 12.44 1.28
C VAL A 35 7.01 11.82 0.71
N GLY A 36 7.18 10.74 -0.03
CA GLY A 36 6.10 9.98 -0.61
C GLY A 36 6.21 8.51 -0.20
N ALA A 37 5.10 7.79 -0.27
CA ALA A 37 5.05 6.38 0.09
C ALA A 37 4.53 5.50 -1.06
N SER A 38 5.00 4.27 -1.10
CA SER A 38 4.56 3.22 -2.00
C SER A 38 4.14 2.07 -1.12
N ILE A 39 2.86 1.68 -1.20
CA ILE A 39 2.28 0.73 -0.25
C ILE A 39 1.79 -0.51 -1.00
N GLY A 40 2.27 -1.67 -0.59
CA GLY A 40 1.81 -2.96 -1.11
C GLY A 40 0.88 -3.64 -0.12
N ILE A 41 -0.20 -4.23 -0.63
CA ILE A 41 -1.26 -4.81 0.20
C ILE A 41 -1.44 -6.28 -0.18
N ALA A 42 -1.43 -7.16 0.81
CA ALA A 42 -1.88 -8.54 0.67
C ALA A 42 -2.92 -8.88 1.75
N LEU A 43 -3.89 -9.73 1.40
CA LEU A 43 -5.07 -10.02 2.24
C LEU A 43 -5.09 -11.49 2.62
N PHE A 44 -5.11 -11.77 3.92
CA PHE A 44 -5.49 -13.07 4.44
C PHE A 44 -7.02 -13.22 4.41
N PRO A 45 -7.58 -14.40 4.10
CA PRO A 45 -6.91 -15.59 3.58
C PRO A 45 -6.77 -15.57 2.05
N ASN A 46 -7.30 -14.55 1.38
CA ASN A 46 -7.46 -14.50 -0.08
C ASN A 46 -6.16 -14.76 -0.85
N HIS A 47 -5.02 -14.23 -0.39
CA HIS A 47 -3.73 -14.36 -1.06
C HIS A 47 -2.90 -15.52 -0.52
N SER A 48 -2.92 -15.71 0.79
CA SER A 48 -2.20 -16.79 1.47
C SER A 48 -2.77 -16.97 2.86
N THR A 49 -2.77 -18.21 3.36
CA THR A 49 -3.00 -18.52 4.78
C THR A 49 -1.72 -18.51 5.60
N ASP A 50 -0.56 -18.51 4.94
CA ASP A 50 0.77 -18.45 5.56
C ASP A 50 1.35 -17.03 5.51
N ILE A 51 2.05 -16.66 6.58
CA ILE A 51 2.63 -15.30 6.74
C ILE A 51 3.74 -14.99 5.74
N ASN A 52 4.63 -15.95 5.46
CA ASN A 52 5.78 -15.69 4.59
C ASN A 52 5.35 -15.35 3.15
N PRO A 53 4.46 -16.13 2.49
CA PRO A 53 3.94 -15.74 1.18
C PRO A 53 3.13 -14.43 1.21
N LEU A 54 2.42 -14.13 2.31
CA LEU A 54 1.65 -12.90 2.44
C LEU A 54 2.56 -11.65 2.43
N ILE A 55 3.68 -11.71 3.15
CA ILE A 55 4.69 -10.64 3.19
C ILE A 55 5.32 -10.47 1.79
N ASP A 56 5.73 -11.57 1.15
CA ASP A 56 6.34 -11.54 -0.18
C ASP A 56 5.37 -10.96 -1.24
N MET A 57 4.08 -11.29 -1.17
CA MET A 57 3.06 -10.74 -2.05
C MET A 57 2.85 -9.24 -1.82
N ALA A 58 2.84 -8.79 -0.56
CA ALA A 58 2.75 -7.38 -0.22
C ALA A 58 3.99 -6.62 -0.70
N ASP A 59 5.20 -7.16 -0.52
CA ASP A 59 6.44 -6.54 -1.00
C ASP A 59 6.45 -6.41 -2.53
N ARG A 60 6.05 -7.45 -3.27
CA ARG A 60 5.91 -7.39 -4.73
C ARG A 60 4.90 -6.33 -5.17
N ALA A 61 3.77 -6.20 -4.47
CA ALA A 61 2.77 -5.16 -4.74
C ALA A 61 3.33 -3.75 -4.46
N MET A 62 4.13 -3.58 -3.41
CA MET A 62 4.81 -2.33 -3.09
C MET A 62 5.81 -1.96 -4.19
N TYR A 63 6.65 -2.91 -4.60
CA TYR A 63 7.59 -2.72 -5.70
C TYR A 63 6.88 -2.35 -7.00
N HIS A 64 5.74 -2.97 -7.30
CA HIS A 64 4.93 -2.61 -8.46
C HIS A 64 4.53 -1.13 -8.44
N ILE A 65 3.93 -0.63 -7.36
CA ILE A 65 3.52 0.80 -7.30
C ILE A 65 4.73 1.73 -7.25
N LYS A 66 5.84 1.33 -6.60
CA LYS A 66 7.09 2.10 -6.56
C LYS A 66 7.64 2.42 -7.96
N HIS A 67 7.39 1.54 -8.94
CA HIS A 67 7.87 1.70 -10.32
C HIS A 67 6.81 2.17 -11.32
N SER A 68 5.51 1.99 -11.02
CA SER A 68 4.41 2.30 -11.96
C SER A 68 3.69 3.64 -11.70
N GLY A 69 3.87 4.25 -10.53
CA GLY A 69 3.22 5.55 -10.24
C GLY A 69 3.74 6.29 -9.02
N LYS A 70 4.29 5.56 -8.03
CA LYS A 70 4.67 6.07 -6.70
C LYS A 70 3.49 6.72 -5.96
N ASN A 71 3.69 7.17 -4.73
CA ASN A 71 2.72 7.95 -3.95
C ASN A 71 1.31 7.34 -3.91
N GLY A 72 1.25 6.02 -3.78
CA GLY A 72 0.03 5.25 -3.96
C GLY A 72 0.12 3.89 -3.30
N TYR A 73 -0.94 3.11 -3.47
CA TYR A 73 -1.01 1.73 -3.00
C TYR A 73 -1.38 0.77 -4.14
N PHE A 74 -1.04 -0.50 -3.98
CA PHE A 74 -1.44 -1.56 -4.88
C PHE A 74 -1.77 -2.83 -4.10
N VAL A 75 -2.87 -3.47 -4.45
CA VAL A 75 -3.28 -4.76 -3.89
C VAL A 75 -2.72 -5.84 -4.78
N HIS A 76 -2.04 -6.83 -4.18
CA HIS A 76 -1.55 -7.99 -4.92
C HIS A 76 -2.71 -8.64 -5.68
N ILE A 77 -2.51 -8.90 -6.97
CA ILE A 77 -3.52 -9.56 -7.81
C ILE A 77 -3.22 -11.06 -7.79
N LEU A 78 -4.23 -11.86 -7.48
CA LEU A 78 -4.15 -13.31 -7.65
C LEU A 78 -3.87 -13.63 -9.12
N ARG A 79 -2.73 -14.26 -9.40
CA ARG A 79 -2.50 -14.86 -10.72
C ARG A 79 -3.33 -16.14 -10.82
N ASN A 80 -4.40 -16.11 -11.60
CA ASN A 80 -5.01 -17.34 -12.10
C ASN A 80 -4.00 -17.96 -13.07
N ASN A 81 -3.34 -19.03 -12.64
CA ASN A 81 -2.65 -19.92 -13.56
C ASN A 81 -3.75 -20.69 -14.31
N ALA A 82 -4.06 -20.24 -15.52
CA ALA A 82 -4.81 -21.04 -16.50
C ALA A 82 -3.89 -22.15 -17.04
#